data_AF-A0A7Y4S8H2-F1
#
_entry.id   AF-A0A7Y4S8H2-F1
#
_cell.length_a   1.000
_cell.length_b   1.000
_cell.length_c   1.000
_cell.angle_alpha   90.00
_cell.angle_beta   90.00
_cell.angle_gamma   90.00
#
_symmetry.space_group_name_H-M   'P 1'
#
loop_
_entity.id
_entity.type
_entity.pdbx_description
1 polymer ?
#
loop_
_entity_poly.entity_id
_entity_poly.type
_entity_poly.pdbx_seq_one_letter_code
_entity_poly.pdbx_strand_id
1 'polypeptide(L)'
;MATREQLSDFLASIERRAYKHALFTVRDSHAALDVVQDAMLKLSERYGDKPVEEYPMLFHRILHNTLMDYFRRQKVRNFWTSSFSSFTSSHAEEEFDPLDVLEDKNNSA
;
A
#
# COMPACT_ATOMS: atom_id res chain seq x y z
N MET A 1 29.26 -6.80 1.01
CA MET A 1 28.39 -5.75 0.43
C MET A 1 28.05 -6.22 -0.97
N ALA A 2 26.79 -6.12 -1.37
CA ALA A 2 26.38 -6.47 -2.73
C ALA A 2 26.78 -5.39 -3.73
N THR A 3 26.93 -5.77 -4.99
CA THR A 3 27.16 -4.84 -6.10
C THR A 3 25.84 -4.25 -6.60
N ARG A 4 25.92 -3.12 -7.31
CA ARG A 4 24.76 -2.52 -7.97
C ARG A 4 24.08 -3.47 -8.96
N GLU A 5 24.86 -4.32 -9.62
CA GLU A 5 24.36 -5.34 -10.54
C GLU A 5 23.55 -6.41 -9.80
N GLN A 6 24.05 -6.91 -8.67
CA GLN A 6 23.32 -7.87 -7.84
C GLN A 6 22.00 -7.31 -7.28
N LEU A 7 21.98 -6.03 -6.89
CA LEU A 7 20.75 -5.36 -6.51
C LEU A 7 19.76 -5.28 -7.68
N SER A 8 20.24 -4.90 -8.86
CA SER A 8 19.41 -4.83 -10.07
C SER A 8 18.81 -6.18 -10.42
N ASP A 9 19.61 -7.24 -10.38
CA ASP A 9 19.15 -8.61 -10.65
C ASP A 9 18.09 -9.05 -9.63
N PHE A 10 18.31 -8.76 -8.34
CA PHE A 10 17.35 -9.05 -7.31
C PHE A 10 16.01 -8.32 -7.56
N LEU A 11 16.05 -7.01 -7.81
CA LEU A 11 14.86 -6.20 -8.04
C LEU A 11 14.07 -6.70 -9.27
N ALA A 12 14.76 -6.97 -10.38
CA ALA A 12 14.15 -7.53 -11.58
C ALA A 12 13.52 -8.92 -11.32
N SER A 13 14.17 -9.76 -10.50
CA SER A 13 13.66 -11.10 -10.19
C SER A 13 12.35 -11.07 -9.38
N ILE A 14 12.15 -10.06 -8.54
CA ILE A 14 11.00 -9.99 -7.62
C ILE A 14 9.87 -9.08 -8.11
N GLU A 15 10.14 -8.18 -9.05
CA GLU A 15 9.21 -7.16 -9.56
C GLU A 15 7.83 -7.73 -9.88
N ARG A 16 7.77 -8.76 -10.72
CA ARG A 16 6.50 -9.34 -11.19
C ARG A 16 5.67 -9.91 -10.05
N ARG A 17 6.31 -10.53 -9.07
CA ARG A 17 5.63 -11.11 -7.90
C ARG A 17 5.13 -10.03 -6.97
N ALA A 18 5.97 -9.02 -6.70
CA ALA A 18 5.63 -7.87 -5.88
C ALA A 18 4.44 -7.10 -6.47
N TYR A 19 4.47 -6.84 -7.78
CA TYR A 19 3.38 -6.16 -8.50
C TYR A 19 2.08 -6.94 -8.43
N LYS A 20 2.10 -8.26 -8.70
CA LYS A 20 0.89 -9.08 -8.56
C LYS A 20 0.31 -9.00 -7.15
N HIS A 21 1.15 -9.15 -6.12
CA HIS A 21 0.71 -9.01 -4.72
C HIS A 21 0.07 -7.64 -4.48
N ALA A 22 0.79 -6.56 -4.80
CA ALA A 22 0.28 -5.20 -4.61
C ALA A 22 -1.03 -4.96 -5.38
N LEU A 23 -1.15 -5.45 -6.62
CA LEU A 23 -2.35 -5.34 -7.43
C LEU A 23 -3.54 -6.07 -6.80
N PHE A 24 -3.34 -7.31 -6.31
CA PHE A 24 -4.40 -8.05 -5.62
C PHE A 24 -4.85 -7.35 -4.34
N THR A 25 -3.91 -6.75 -3.61
CA THR A 25 -4.17 -6.05 -2.35
C THR A 25 -4.87 -4.71 -2.56
N VAL A 26 -4.39 -3.89 -3.50
CA VAL A 26 -4.82 -2.50 -3.68
C VAL A 26 -5.96 -2.37 -4.69
N ARG A 27 -6.13 -3.33 -5.60
CA ARG A 27 -7.15 -3.35 -6.66
C ARG A 27 -7.11 -2.14 -7.62
N ASP A 28 -5.95 -1.48 -7.70
CA ASP A 28 -5.64 -0.39 -8.62
C ASP A 28 -4.23 -0.62 -9.16
N SER A 29 -4.11 -0.67 -10.49
CA SER A 29 -2.84 -0.96 -11.18
C SER A 29 -1.80 0.15 -11.03
N HIS A 30 -2.24 1.42 -11.03
CA HIS A 30 -1.32 2.54 -10.90
C HIS A 30 -0.79 2.62 -9.47
N ALA A 31 -1.69 2.55 -8.48
CA ALA A 31 -1.28 2.52 -7.08
C ALA A 31 -0.41 1.30 -6.74
N ALA A 32 -0.68 0.14 -7.35
CA ALA A 32 0.16 -1.05 -7.20
C ALA A 32 1.58 -0.84 -7.74
N LEU A 33 1.73 -0.20 -8.91
CA LEU A 33 3.05 0.15 -9.46
C LEU A 33 3.78 1.13 -8.53
N ASP A 34 3.09 2.17 -8.07
CA ASP A 34 3.67 3.18 -7.18
C ASP A 34 4.19 2.57 -5.89
N VAL A 35 3.40 1.68 -5.27
CA VAL A 35 3.80 0.96 -4.04
C VAL A 35 5.04 0.10 -4.27
N VAL A 36 5.10 -0.64 -5.38
CA VAL A 36 6.25 -1.49 -5.69
C VAL A 36 7.49 -0.63 -5.94
N GLN A 37 7.38 0.42 -6.74
CA GLN A 37 8.50 1.30 -7.06
C GLN A 37 9.03 2.02 -5.82
N ASP A 38 8.15 2.53 -4.95
CA ASP A 38 8.54 3.13 -3.67
C ASP A 38 9.26 2.10 -2.77
N ALA A 39 8.79 0.86 -2.75
CA ALA A 39 9.48 -0.20 -2.02
C ALA A 39 10.88 -0.53 -2.58
N MET A 40 11.02 -0.57 -3.91
CA MET A 40 12.31 -0.78 -4.58
C MET A 40 13.29 0.38 -4.33
N LEU A 41 12.81 1.62 -4.41
CA LEU A 41 13.59 2.82 -4.11
C LEU A 41 14.09 2.79 -2.67
N LYS A 42 13.20 2.55 -1.70
CA LYS A 42 13.56 2.43 -0.28
C LYS A 42 14.61 1.35 -0.02
N LEU A 43 14.54 0.20 -0.71
CA LEU A 43 15.58 -0.83 -0.60
C LEU A 43 16.91 -0.32 -1.14
N SER A 44 16.91 0.27 -2.33
CA SER A 44 18.13 0.76 -2.99
C SER A 44 18.83 1.87 -2.22
N GLU A 45 18.07 2.83 -1.68
CA GLU A 45 18.61 4.01 -0.98
C GLU A 45 19.13 3.69 0.42
N ARG A 46 18.41 2.81 1.16
CA ARG A 46 18.69 2.58 2.59
C ARG A 46 19.47 1.29 2.87
N TYR A 47 19.44 0.35 1.94
CA TYR A 47 19.96 -1.00 2.14
C TYR A 47 20.69 -1.56 0.91
N GLY A 48 20.98 -0.73 -0.11
CA GLY A 48 21.63 -1.20 -1.34
C GLY A 48 23.03 -1.79 -1.12
N ASP A 49 23.69 -1.45 -0.01
CA ASP A 49 25.01 -1.97 0.37
C ASP A 49 24.99 -3.29 1.14
N LYS A 50 23.79 -3.77 1.53
CA LYS A 50 23.62 -5.04 2.25
C LYS A 50 24.03 -6.25 1.42
N PRO A 51 24.39 -7.38 2.05
CA PRO A 51 24.57 -8.65 1.35
C PRO A 51 23.30 -9.06 0.58
N VAL A 52 23.47 -9.74 -0.55
CA VAL A 52 22.34 -10.13 -1.43
C VAL A 52 21.36 -11.05 -0.71
N GLU A 53 21.86 -11.86 0.20
CA GLU A 53 21.11 -12.83 0.99
C GLU A 53 20.09 -12.15 1.92
N GLU A 54 20.33 -10.88 2.30
CA GLU A 54 19.43 -10.10 3.15
C GLU A 54 18.30 -9.41 2.36
N TYR A 55 18.50 -9.19 1.05
CA TYR A 55 17.56 -8.45 0.21
C TYR A 55 16.12 -8.98 0.22
N PRO A 56 15.87 -10.31 0.13
CA PRO A 56 14.50 -10.83 0.15
C PRO A 56 13.74 -10.39 1.41
N MET A 57 14.34 -10.59 2.57
CA MET A 57 13.72 -10.27 3.87
C MET A 57 13.50 -8.77 4.03
N LEU A 58 14.46 -7.95 3.61
CA LEU A 58 14.35 -6.50 3.66
C LEU A 58 13.24 -5.99 2.71
N PHE A 59 13.24 -6.46 1.46
CA PHE A 59 12.24 -6.07 0.47
C PHE A 59 10.82 -6.43 0.91
N HIS A 60 10.60 -7.64 1.43
CA HIS A 60 9.29 -8.05 1.92
C HIS A 60 8.78 -7.14 3.05
N ARG A 61 9.66 -6.75 3.99
CA ARG A 61 9.30 -5.81 5.07
C ARG A 61 8.98 -4.42 4.53
N ILE A 62 9.80 -3.90 3.62
CA ILE A 62 9.60 -2.58 3.01
C ILE A 62 8.31 -2.55 2.19
N LEU A 63 8.03 -3.58 1.40
CA LEU A 63 6.81 -3.71 0.60
C LEU A 63 5.58 -3.74 1.50
N HIS A 64 5.60 -4.56 2.55
CA HIS A 64 4.50 -4.63 3.51
C HIS A 64 4.23 -3.27 4.19
N ASN A 65 5.28 -2.61 4.68
CA ASN A 65 5.13 -1.29 5.31
C ASN A 65 4.56 -0.25 4.32
N THR A 66 5.02 -0.29 3.06
CA THR A 66 4.55 0.63 2.03
C THR A 66 3.08 0.40 1.67
N LEU A 67 2.64 -0.86 1.61
CA LEU A 67 1.21 -1.21 1.48
C LEU A 67 0.39 -0.71 2.66
N MET A 68 0.85 -0.91 3.89
CA MET A 68 0.13 -0.47 5.09
C MET A 68 0.02 1.06 5.14
N ASP A 69 1.08 1.77 4.77
CA ASP A 69 1.06 3.22 4.67
C ASP A 69 0.09 3.73 3.61
N TYR A 70 -0.02 3.04 2.47
CA TYR A 70 -1.01 3.34 1.44
C TYR A 70 -2.43 3.27 2.02
N PHE A 71 -2.79 2.18 2.69
CA PHE A 71 -4.12 2.04 3.30
C PHE A 71 -4.37 3.04 4.42
N ARG A 72 -3.35 3.35 5.23
CA ARG A 72 -3.46 4.38 6.26
C ARG A 72 -3.82 5.74 5.64
N ARG A 73 -3.16 6.13 4.55
CA ARG A 73 -3.46 7.37 3.82
C ARG A 73 -4.86 7.33 3.17
N GLN A 74 -5.24 6.20 2.57
CA GLN A 74 -6.55 6.02 1.97
C GLN A 74 -7.67 6.15 3.02
N LYS A 75 -7.52 5.53 4.20
CA LYS A 75 -8.49 5.63 5.29
C LYS A 75 -8.64 7.06 5.79
N VAL A 76 -7.53 7.77 6.00
CA VAL A 76 -7.56 9.17 6.42
C VAL A 76 -8.29 10.02 5.37
N ARG A 77 -7.97 9.87 4.08
CA ARG A 77 -8.65 10.58 3.00
C ARG A 77 -10.16 10.32 3.00
N ASN A 78 -10.58 9.06 3.10
CA ASN A 78 -11.99 8.69 3.10
C ASN A 78 -12.74 9.27 4.31
N PHE A 79 -12.11 9.30 5.48
CA PHE A 79 -12.68 9.89 6.69
C PHE A 79 -12.97 11.40 6.51
N TRP A 80 -12.00 12.16 6.01
CA TRP A 80 -12.19 13.61 5.78
C TRP A 80 -13.23 13.91 4.69
N THR A 81 -13.27 13.12 3.61
CA THR A 81 -14.30 13.28 2.57
C THR A 81 -15.70 12.99 3.11
N SER A 82 -15.87 11.93 3.90
CA SER A 82 -17.16 11.58 4.52
C SER A 82 -17.63 12.65 5.51
N SER A 83 -16.76 13.09 6.44
CA SER A 83 -17.12 14.10 7.44
C SER A 83 -17.43 15.48 6.86
N PHE A 84 -16.83 15.85 5.73
CA PHE A 84 -17.18 17.10 5.05
C PHE A 84 -18.48 16.99 4.26
N SER A 85 -18.73 15.86 3.59
CA SER A 85 -20.01 15.59 2.91
C SER A 85 -21.20 15.66 3.89
N SER A 86 -21.06 15.09 5.09
CA SER A 86 -22.09 15.15 6.14
C SER A 86 -22.34 16.56 6.68
N PHE A 87 -21.40 17.50 6.50
CA PHE A 87 -21.60 18.89 6.90
C PHE A 87 -22.38 19.68 5.82
N THR A 88 -22.25 19.28 4.55
CA THR A 88 -22.94 19.91 3.42
C THR A 88 -24.36 19.37 3.16
N SER A 89 -24.73 18.21 3.72
CA SER A 89 -26.07 17.62 3.56
C SER A 89 -27.15 18.24 4.46
N SER A 90 -26.87 19.36 5.13
CA SER A 90 -27.84 20.10 5.94
C SER A 90 -28.92 20.85 5.12
N HIS A 91 -29.01 20.64 3.78
CA HIS A 91 -30.07 21.23 2.97
C HIS A 91 -30.73 20.33 1.91
N ALA A 92 -30.57 19.01 1.98
CA ALA A 92 -31.43 18.10 1.21
C ALA A 92 -31.64 16.81 2.01
N GLU A 93 -32.91 16.56 2.33
CA GLU A 93 -33.39 15.37 3.03
C GLU A 93 -33.07 14.11 2.21
N GLU A 94 -32.01 13.38 2.57
CA GLU A 94 -31.94 11.93 2.42
C GLU A 94 -30.83 11.35 3.29
N GLU A 95 -31.16 10.26 3.94
CA GLU A 95 -30.54 9.70 5.14
C GLU A 95 -29.22 9.00 4.81
N PHE A 96 -28.08 9.67 5.06
CA PHE A 96 -26.76 9.02 5.00
C PHE A 96 -26.50 8.28 6.32
N ASP A 97 -26.58 6.95 6.31
CA ASP A 97 -26.32 6.10 7.48
C ASP A 97 -24.81 5.83 7.65
N PRO A 98 -24.18 6.36 8.71
CA PRO A 98 -22.76 6.10 9.02
C PRO A 98 -22.47 4.65 9.43
N LEU A 99 -23.48 3.81 9.69
CA LEU A 99 -23.31 2.41 10.06
C LEU A 99 -22.86 1.52 8.89
N ASP A 100 -23.12 1.90 7.63
CA ASP A 100 -22.59 1.21 6.44
C ASP A 100 -21.06 1.26 6.35
N VAL A 101 -20.44 2.27 6.97
CA VAL A 101 -18.98 2.47 6.94
C VAL A 101 -18.25 1.54 7.94
N LEU A 102 -18.98 0.99 8.90
CA LEU A 102 -18.46 0.13 9.97
C LEU A 102 -18.84 -1.35 9.81
N GLU A 103 -19.70 -1.72 8.85
CA GLU A 103 -20.10 -3.09 8.60
C GLU A 103 -19.02 -3.90 7.86
N ASP A 104 -17.82 -3.98 8.43
CA ASP A 104 -16.99 -5.18 8.34
C ASP A 104 -16.00 -5.23 9.50
N LYS A 105 -16.33 -6.05 10.51
CA LYS A 105 -15.41 -6.81 11.39
C LYS A 105 -16.22 -7.60 12.43
N ASN A 106 -16.48 -8.88 12.15
CA ASN A 106 -16.89 -9.94 13.09
C ASN A 106 -18.39 -10.20 13.36
N ASN A 107 -19.29 -10.16 12.37
CA ASN A 107 -20.51 -10.96 12.50
C ASN A 107 -21.21 -11.22 11.16
N SER A 108 -21.25 -12.48 10.74
CA SER A 108 -22.39 -13.08 10.04
C SER A 108 -22.16 -14.59 9.82
N ALA A 109 -22.78 -15.35 10.73
CA ALA A 109 -23.13 -16.78 10.74
C ALA A 109 -21.99 -17.84 10.78
#